data_AF-A0A1W5DAR4-F1
#
_entry.id   AF-A0A1W5DAR4-F1
#
_cell.length_a   1.000
_cell.length_b   1.000
_cell.length_c   1.000
_cell.angle_alpha   90.00
_cell.angle_beta   90.00
_cell.angle_gamma   90.00
#
_symmetry.space_group_name_H-M   'P 1'
#
loop_
_entity.id
_entity.type
_entity.pdbx_description
1 polymer ?
#
loop_
_entity_poly.entity_id
_entity_poly.type
_entity_poly.pdbx_seq_one_letter_code
_entity_poly.pdbx_strand_id
1 'polypeptide(L)'
;MSDHRKYAGLPDLDLAPDIYETPDLTDDTSTHPASTVFRSDSRASLDRGYEDDEDTGIDRHRLDPDEARSHFLPAQLNAREVDFSDRISSKRKSYRASSRRRRKGENGVEELGDLSDDDDEGFERKLARLRREVEELKETSSRRRAEKTSVDETETPDDGRREPDNGLDDLSNVLHNLHTASGSGGVGGAGSRLAKKLNGAMRAPTVSIPKGSAAEPDQHPPGSSTYTVTYAPTYAKDQALARAADFDTRLTLIETVLGVDSIPVSSEGRATSKAVLPMLDTLDRQLSTISTTSVTSLDSIGQRIRQLTQDAEKLEEARKAAKAAHEALRSSQRDSNASQTVNGEVTAANSIEDPEQVSKINALYGTLATIESLSPLLPSVLDRLRSLRTIHAEAATASESLARVEQTQEEMTGEIKSWKEGLEKVEHVMRHGEETMGGNMNAMEGWIKQLEERMSKLAS
;
A
#
# COMPACT_ATOMS: atom_id res chain seq x y z
N MET A 1 -17.21 34.09 -20.75
CA MET A 1 -17.44 35.48 -21.21
C MET A 1 -16.25 36.43 -21.02
N SER A 2 -15.10 35.97 -20.48
CA SER A 2 -13.87 36.78 -20.35
C SER A 2 -13.03 36.84 -21.63
N ASP A 3 -13.17 35.87 -22.53
CA ASP A 3 -12.30 35.75 -23.72
C ASP A 3 -12.67 36.73 -24.82
N HIS A 4 -13.94 37.11 -24.94
CA HIS A 4 -14.39 38.14 -25.90
C HIS A 4 -13.67 39.49 -25.70
N ARG A 5 -13.17 39.79 -24.49
CA ARG A 5 -12.49 41.07 -24.21
C ARG A 5 -11.05 41.11 -24.72
N LYS A 6 -10.36 39.97 -24.83
CA LYS A 6 -9.02 39.88 -25.42
C LYS A 6 -9.05 40.08 -26.94
N TYR A 7 -10.14 39.64 -27.58
CA TYR A 7 -10.28 39.64 -29.03
C TYR A 7 -11.04 40.85 -29.59
N ALA A 8 -11.86 41.55 -28.79
CA ALA A 8 -12.69 42.69 -29.23
C ALA A 8 -11.98 43.83 -30.00
N GLY A 9 -10.66 43.96 -29.91
CA GLY A 9 -9.87 44.97 -30.64
C GLY A 9 -9.40 44.55 -32.04
N LEU A 10 -9.61 43.30 -32.44
CA LEU A 10 -9.20 42.81 -33.77
C LEU A 10 -10.36 43.02 -34.77
N PRO A 11 -10.12 43.61 -35.95
CA PRO A 11 -11.08 43.58 -37.04
C PRO A 11 -11.18 42.16 -37.61
N ASP A 12 -12.38 41.76 -38.03
CA ASP A 12 -12.71 40.45 -38.64
C ASP A 12 -12.72 39.24 -37.66
N LEU A 13 -13.48 39.37 -36.56
CA LEU A 13 -13.77 38.26 -35.65
C LEU A 13 -15.05 37.54 -36.04
N ASP A 14 -14.95 36.22 -36.20
CA ASP A 14 -16.09 35.36 -36.43
C ASP A 14 -16.97 35.26 -35.16
N LEU A 15 -18.26 35.56 -35.32
CA LEU A 15 -19.28 35.49 -34.27
C LEU A 15 -20.14 34.22 -34.40
N ALA A 16 -19.78 33.31 -35.31
CA ALA A 16 -20.45 32.03 -35.45
C ALA A 16 -20.32 31.18 -34.16
N PRO A 17 -21.19 30.16 -33.97
CA PRO A 17 -21.06 29.26 -32.84
C PRO A 17 -19.68 28.59 -32.82
N ASP A 18 -19.09 28.53 -31.63
CA ASP A 18 -17.75 27.97 -31.39
C ASP A 18 -17.67 26.48 -31.74
N ILE A 19 -18.79 25.77 -31.62
CA ILE A 19 -18.89 24.33 -31.85
C ILE A 19 -20.07 24.05 -32.78
N TYR A 20 -19.79 23.44 -33.92
CA TYR A 20 -20.79 22.85 -34.82
C TYR A 20 -20.79 21.34 -34.62
N GLU A 21 -21.63 20.86 -33.71
CA GLU A 21 -21.82 19.45 -33.45
C GLU A 21 -23.09 18.90 -34.11
N THR A 22 -23.05 17.61 -34.46
CA THR A 22 -24.26 16.87 -34.81
C THR A 22 -25.11 16.72 -33.54
N PRO A 23 -26.45 16.78 -33.62
CA PRO A 23 -27.30 16.60 -32.45
C PRO A 23 -26.98 15.26 -31.78
N ASP A 24 -26.79 15.27 -30.46
CA ASP A 24 -26.50 14.07 -29.68
C ASP A 24 -27.54 12.98 -30.00
N LEU A 25 -27.07 11.89 -30.60
CA LEU A 25 -27.87 10.68 -30.71
C LEU A 25 -28.08 10.20 -29.29
N THR A 26 -29.33 10.09 -28.85
CA THR A 26 -29.63 9.49 -27.55
C THR A 26 -29.29 8.00 -27.63
N ASP A 27 -28.08 7.65 -27.21
CA ASP A 27 -27.58 6.28 -27.06
C ASP A 27 -28.49 5.41 -26.15
N ASP A 28 -29.45 6.03 -25.46
CA ASP A 28 -30.44 5.42 -24.57
C ASP A 28 -31.53 4.55 -25.24
N THR A 29 -31.51 4.33 -26.56
CA THR A 29 -32.48 3.41 -27.23
C THR A 29 -31.91 2.06 -27.65
N SER A 30 -30.62 1.80 -27.39
CA SER A 30 -29.98 0.54 -27.77
C SER A 30 -29.65 -0.31 -26.53
N THR A 31 -30.61 -1.12 -26.10
CA THR A 31 -30.38 -2.24 -25.15
C THR A 31 -29.76 -3.44 -25.89
N HIS A 32 -28.77 -3.22 -26.74
CA HIS A 32 -27.87 -4.28 -27.16
C HIS A 32 -26.61 -4.16 -26.30
N PRO A 33 -26.45 -4.98 -25.25
CA PRO A 33 -25.16 -5.07 -24.60
C PRO A 33 -24.17 -5.49 -25.67
N ALA A 34 -23.21 -4.60 -25.99
CA ALA A 34 -22.08 -4.96 -26.82
C ALA A 34 -21.50 -6.26 -26.26
N SER A 35 -21.39 -7.26 -27.13
CA SER A 35 -21.00 -8.64 -26.85
C SER A 35 -19.55 -8.81 -26.35
N THR A 36 -18.95 -7.77 -25.80
CA THR A 36 -17.80 -7.88 -24.90
C THR A 36 -18.36 -7.93 -23.49
N VAL A 37 -18.72 -9.14 -23.05
CA VAL A 37 -18.92 -9.47 -21.65
C VAL A 37 -17.64 -9.09 -20.91
N PHE A 38 -17.54 -7.85 -20.44
CA PHE A 38 -16.67 -7.51 -19.32
C PHE A 38 -17.28 -8.23 -18.13
N ARG A 39 -16.83 -9.47 -17.93
CA ARG A 39 -17.12 -10.28 -16.76
C ARG A 39 -16.68 -9.43 -15.57
N SER A 40 -17.65 -8.92 -14.84
CA SER A 40 -17.44 -8.20 -13.59
C SER A 40 -16.56 -9.06 -12.68
N ASP A 41 -15.46 -8.49 -12.15
CA ASP A 41 -14.58 -9.08 -11.13
C ASP A 41 -15.28 -9.16 -9.76
N SER A 42 -16.57 -9.48 -9.74
CA SER A 42 -17.35 -9.58 -8.52
C SER A 42 -17.15 -10.95 -7.88
N ARG A 43 -16.42 -10.95 -6.75
CA ARG A 43 -16.31 -12.06 -5.77
C ARG A 43 -17.68 -12.56 -5.26
N ALA A 44 -18.78 -11.86 -5.55
CA ALA A 44 -20.12 -12.12 -5.05
C ALA A 44 -21.07 -12.83 -6.03
N SER A 45 -20.68 -13.13 -7.29
CA SER A 45 -21.52 -13.95 -8.17
C SER A 45 -21.37 -15.44 -7.85
N LEU A 46 -21.88 -15.86 -6.70
CA LEU A 46 -22.22 -17.26 -6.39
C LEU A 46 -23.52 -17.69 -7.10
N ASP A 47 -23.87 -16.99 -8.19
CA ASP A 47 -25.02 -17.34 -9.01
C ASP A 47 -24.67 -18.55 -9.87
N ARG A 48 -25.00 -19.70 -9.30
CA ARG A 48 -25.16 -20.99 -9.96
C ARG A 48 -26.34 -20.88 -10.93
N GLY A 49 -26.14 -20.14 -12.02
CA GLY A 49 -27.25 -19.61 -12.78
C GLY A 49 -26.92 -19.12 -14.18
N TYR A 50 -25.94 -19.71 -14.88
CA TYR A 50 -25.93 -19.64 -16.35
C TYR A 50 -25.51 -20.99 -16.92
N GLU A 51 -26.55 -21.64 -17.45
CA GLU A 51 -26.59 -22.44 -18.68
C GLU A 51 -25.34 -23.26 -19.01
N ASP A 52 -25.54 -24.57 -19.07
CA ASP A 52 -24.72 -25.53 -19.79
C ASP A 52 -24.16 -24.94 -21.09
N ASP A 53 -22.92 -24.47 -21.03
CA ASP A 53 -22.02 -24.56 -22.18
C ASP A 53 -21.58 -26.05 -22.32
N GLU A 54 -22.51 -27.00 -22.35
CA GLU A 54 -22.22 -28.43 -22.63
C GLU A 54 -21.61 -28.60 -24.04
N ASP A 55 -21.73 -27.59 -24.90
CA ASP A 55 -21.26 -27.60 -26.29
C ASP A 55 -19.86 -26.99 -26.50
N THR A 56 -19.22 -26.42 -25.47
CA THR A 56 -17.80 -26.04 -25.55
C THR A 56 -17.06 -26.89 -24.55
N GLY A 57 -16.19 -27.82 -24.99
CA GLY A 57 -15.40 -28.71 -24.11
C GLY A 57 -14.36 -27.99 -23.24
N ILE A 58 -14.75 -26.90 -22.57
CA ILE A 58 -13.96 -25.98 -21.77
C ILE A 58 -14.68 -25.81 -20.44
N ASP A 59 -14.18 -26.47 -19.40
CA ASP A 59 -14.62 -26.26 -18.03
C ASP A 59 -14.20 -24.86 -17.54
N ARG A 60 -15.16 -23.96 -17.33
CA ARG A 60 -14.94 -22.56 -16.90
C ARG A 60 -15.02 -22.37 -15.38
N HIS A 61 -14.44 -23.28 -14.61
CA HIS A 61 -14.39 -23.13 -13.15
C HIS A 61 -13.60 -21.88 -12.75
N ARG A 62 -14.23 -20.96 -12.02
CA ARG A 62 -13.58 -19.77 -11.48
C ARG A 62 -12.69 -20.20 -10.32
N LEU A 63 -11.43 -19.76 -10.33
CA LEU A 63 -10.49 -20.07 -9.26
C LEU A 63 -10.79 -19.19 -8.05
N ASP A 64 -11.12 -19.81 -6.92
CA ASP A 64 -11.24 -19.10 -5.64
C ASP A 64 -9.85 -19.01 -4.99
N PRO A 65 -9.20 -17.83 -5.00
CA PRO A 65 -7.81 -17.70 -4.57
C PRO A 65 -7.63 -17.96 -3.07
N ASP A 66 -8.67 -17.71 -2.27
CA ASP A 66 -8.62 -17.93 -0.82
C ASP A 66 -8.69 -19.42 -0.47
N GLU A 67 -9.53 -20.19 -1.18
CA GLU A 67 -9.57 -21.66 -1.05
C GLU A 67 -8.27 -22.27 -1.57
N ALA A 68 -7.81 -21.86 -2.75
CA ALA A 68 -6.53 -22.30 -3.30
C ALA A 68 -5.36 -22.00 -2.34
N ARG A 69 -5.32 -20.80 -1.74
CA ARG A 69 -4.31 -20.44 -0.72
C ARG A 69 -4.34 -21.40 0.46
N SER A 70 -5.52 -21.76 0.97
CA SER A 70 -5.64 -22.73 2.07
C SER A 70 -5.06 -24.11 1.72
N HIS A 71 -5.23 -24.54 0.46
CA HIS A 71 -4.70 -25.81 -0.03
C HIS A 71 -3.17 -25.81 -0.16
N PHE A 72 -2.57 -24.69 -0.58
CA PHE A 72 -1.12 -24.61 -0.84
C PHE A 72 -0.29 -24.11 0.36
N LEU A 73 -0.87 -23.41 1.33
CA LEU A 73 -0.19 -22.92 2.54
C LEU A 73 0.59 -24.02 3.31
N PRO A 74 0.06 -25.23 3.55
CA PRO A 74 0.80 -26.26 4.28
C PRO A 74 1.91 -26.94 3.46
N ALA A 75 2.02 -26.68 2.15
CA ALA A 75 3.06 -27.26 1.31
C ALA A 75 4.32 -26.37 1.33
N GLN A 76 5.42 -26.90 1.86
CA GLN A 76 6.72 -26.23 1.78
C GLN A 76 7.53 -26.78 0.60
N LEU A 77 8.10 -25.88 -0.20
CA LEU A 77 8.90 -26.21 -1.39
C LEU A 77 10.38 -25.97 -1.08
N ASN A 78 11.21 -27.00 -1.20
CA ASN A 78 12.66 -26.88 -1.13
C ASN A 78 13.23 -26.74 -2.55
N ALA A 79 13.85 -25.58 -2.82
CA ALA A 79 14.43 -25.23 -4.11
C ALA A 79 15.98 -25.27 -4.13
N ARG A 80 16.65 -25.68 -3.06
CA ARG A 80 18.10 -25.51 -2.90
C ARG A 80 18.97 -26.37 -3.82
N GLU A 81 18.48 -27.53 -4.24
CA GLU A 81 19.26 -28.48 -5.05
C GLU A 81 18.70 -28.65 -6.47
N VAL A 82 17.78 -27.78 -6.91
CA VAL A 82 17.10 -27.93 -8.20
C VAL A 82 18.06 -27.58 -9.33
N ASP A 83 18.25 -28.52 -10.25
CA ASP A 83 19.10 -28.35 -11.43
C ASP A 83 18.30 -28.72 -12.67
N PHE A 84 17.98 -27.71 -13.49
CA PHE A 84 17.32 -27.86 -14.79
C PHE A 84 18.31 -27.82 -15.96
N SER A 85 19.61 -27.73 -15.68
CA SER A 85 20.58 -27.99 -16.73
C SER A 85 20.38 -29.45 -17.15
N ASP A 86 20.19 -29.67 -18.45
CA ASP A 86 19.75 -30.92 -19.09
C ASP A 86 20.81 -32.04 -19.02
N ARG A 87 21.45 -32.18 -17.86
CA ARG A 87 22.47 -33.17 -17.55
C ARG A 87 21.73 -34.47 -17.26
N ILE A 88 21.99 -35.48 -18.09
CA ILE A 88 21.42 -36.84 -18.05
C ILE A 88 21.96 -37.63 -16.84
N SER A 89 22.01 -37.02 -15.66
CA SER A 89 22.28 -37.73 -14.42
C SER A 89 21.05 -38.54 -14.03
N SER A 90 21.24 -39.74 -13.50
CA SER A 90 20.19 -40.70 -13.17
C SER A 90 19.12 -40.17 -12.19
N LYS A 91 19.36 -39.07 -11.48
CA LYS A 91 18.41 -38.45 -10.56
C LYS A 91 18.18 -36.99 -10.96
N ARG A 92 17.07 -36.73 -11.67
CA ARG A 92 16.62 -35.36 -11.99
C ARG A 92 16.39 -34.61 -10.69
N LYS A 93 17.12 -33.53 -10.45
CA LYS A 93 16.95 -32.71 -9.26
C LYS A 93 15.84 -31.68 -9.51
N SER A 94 14.60 -32.06 -9.20
CA SER A 94 13.44 -31.17 -9.28
C SER A 94 13.07 -30.57 -7.91
N TYR A 95 12.13 -29.63 -7.89
CA TYR A 95 11.55 -29.12 -6.63
C TYR A 95 11.08 -30.27 -5.74
N ARG A 96 11.51 -30.28 -4.46
CA ARG A 96 11.03 -31.25 -3.46
C ARG A 96 9.97 -30.56 -2.60
N ALA A 97 8.71 -30.99 -2.74
CA ALA A 97 7.62 -30.52 -1.89
C ALA A 97 7.51 -31.42 -0.66
N SER A 98 7.68 -30.86 0.54
CA SER A 98 7.33 -31.53 1.79
C SER A 98 5.99 -30.98 2.24
N SER A 99 4.92 -31.77 2.08
CA SER A 99 3.63 -31.48 2.71
C SER A 99 3.52 -32.35 3.95
N ARG A 100 3.26 -31.74 5.11
CA ARG A 100 2.78 -32.48 6.28
C ARG A 100 1.31 -32.81 6.02
N ARG A 101 1.07 -33.84 5.19
CA ARG A 101 -0.27 -34.19 4.76
C ARG A 101 -1.01 -34.84 5.92
N ARG A 102 -1.97 -34.13 6.51
CA ARG A 102 -3.02 -34.74 7.33
C ARG A 102 -4.00 -35.38 6.34
N ARG A 103 -3.99 -36.70 6.20
CA ARG A 103 -5.11 -37.38 5.52
C ARG A 103 -6.22 -37.55 6.55
N LYS A 104 -7.37 -36.96 6.29
CA LYS A 104 -8.62 -37.24 7.00
C LYS A 104 -9.14 -38.58 6.45
N GLY A 105 -9.01 -39.65 7.23
CA GLY A 105 -9.69 -40.91 6.91
C GLY A 105 -11.21 -40.72 6.99
N GLU A 106 -11.94 -41.54 6.23
CA GLU A 106 -13.41 -41.52 6.12
C GLU A 106 -14.13 -41.69 7.47
N ASN A 107 -13.44 -42.19 8.50
CA ASN A 107 -13.97 -42.42 9.84
C ASN A 107 -13.54 -41.38 10.91
N GLY A 108 -12.98 -40.23 10.51
CA GLY A 108 -12.75 -39.11 11.43
C GLY A 108 -11.67 -39.32 12.51
N VAL A 109 -10.95 -40.44 12.50
CA VAL A 109 -9.79 -40.67 13.36
C VAL A 109 -8.52 -40.20 12.64
N GLU A 110 -7.74 -39.34 13.30
CA GLU A 110 -6.46 -38.83 12.79
C GLU A 110 -5.43 -39.97 12.74
N GLU A 111 -5.37 -40.67 11.62
CA GLU A 111 -4.35 -41.69 11.38
C GLU A 111 -3.06 -41.00 10.90
N LEU A 112 -2.05 -40.99 11.78
CA LEU A 112 -0.69 -40.62 11.42
C LEU A 112 -0.14 -41.72 10.50
N GLY A 113 -0.37 -41.58 9.20
CA GLY A 113 -0.05 -42.59 8.20
C GLY A 113 1.39 -43.10 8.34
N ASP A 114 1.50 -44.43 8.39
CA ASP A 114 2.75 -45.18 8.41
C ASP A 114 3.54 -44.88 7.12
N LEU A 115 4.84 -44.68 7.28
CA LEU A 115 5.74 -44.30 6.18
C LEU A 115 5.97 -45.53 5.29
N SER A 116 5.16 -45.65 4.25
CA SER A 116 5.38 -46.59 3.16
C SER A 116 6.57 -46.13 2.31
N ASP A 117 7.65 -46.90 2.41
CA ASP A 117 8.57 -47.30 1.34
C ASP A 117 9.20 -46.18 0.49
N ASP A 118 10.02 -45.32 1.10
CA ASP A 118 11.05 -44.54 0.39
C ASP A 118 12.14 -44.08 1.38
N ASP A 119 13.16 -44.94 1.55
CA ASP A 119 14.60 -44.74 1.86
C ASP A 119 15.14 -43.60 2.76
N ASP A 120 14.33 -42.76 3.41
CA ASP A 120 14.80 -41.71 4.33
C ASP A 120 14.13 -41.85 5.71
N GLU A 121 14.39 -42.96 6.42
CA GLU A 121 14.24 -42.94 7.87
C GLU A 121 15.19 -41.87 8.43
N GLY A 122 14.63 -40.75 8.89
CA GLY A 122 15.41 -39.64 9.41
C GLY A 122 16.46 -40.11 10.41
N PHE A 123 17.65 -39.51 10.39
CA PHE A 123 18.81 -39.93 11.19
C PHE A 123 18.47 -40.22 12.66
N GLU A 124 17.55 -39.46 13.24
CA GLU A 124 17.05 -39.65 14.61
C GLU A 124 16.24 -40.94 14.79
N ARG A 125 15.37 -41.31 13.83
CA ARG A 125 14.63 -42.57 13.85
C ARG A 125 15.55 -43.76 13.63
N LYS A 126 16.54 -43.61 12.74
CA LYS A 126 17.59 -44.62 12.51
C LYS A 126 18.45 -44.85 13.76
N LEU A 127 18.83 -43.78 14.46
CA LEU A 127 19.56 -43.85 15.74
C LEU A 127 18.72 -44.52 16.84
N ALA A 128 17.42 -44.22 16.92
CA ALA A 128 16.53 -44.83 17.88
C ALA A 128 16.34 -46.34 17.64
N ARG A 129 16.22 -46.77 16.37
CA ARG A 129 16.21 -48.20 16.02
C ARG A 129 17.54 -48.87 16.38
N LEU A 130 18.67 -48.27 16.00
CA LEU A 130 20.00 -48.82 16.28
C LEU A 130 20.24 -48.98 17.79
N ARG A 131 19.76 -48.02 18.61
CA ARG A 131 19.81 -48.14 20.07
C ARG A 131 19.01 -49.36 20.56
N ARG A 132 17.82 -49.59 20.01
CA ARG A 132 17.00 -50.75 20.39
C ARG A 132 17.69 -52.06 20.01
N GLU A 133 18.28 -52.13 18.82
CA GLU A 133 19.02 -53.30 18.36
C GLU A 133 20.28 -53.54 19.22
N VAL A 134 21.00 -52.49 19.63
CA VAL A 134 22.17 -52.60 20.52
C VAL A 134 21.77 -53.03 21.93
N GLU A 135 20.65 -52.54 22.46
CA GLU A 135 20.11 -52.98 23.76
C GLU A 135 19.70 -54.46 23.71
N GLU A 136 19.03 -54.89 22.64
CA GLU A 136 18.66 -56.30 22.42
C GLU A 136 19.91 -57.20 22.31
N LEU A 137 20.96 -56.74 21.64
CA LEU A 137 22.24 -57.44 21.58
C LEU A 137 22.95 -57.52 22.94
N LYS A 138 22.83 -56.48 23.78
CA LYS A 138 23.36 -56.47 25.15
C LYS A 138 22.60 -57.42 26.07
N GLU A 139 21.27 -57.53 25.92
CA GLU A 139 20.47 -58.49 26.68
C GLU A 139 20.79 -59.94 26.28
N THR A 140 20.97 -60.21 24.98
CA THR A 140 21.32 -61.55 24.49
C THR A 140 22.74 -61.98 24.89
N SER A 141 23.72 -61.07 24.90
CA SER A 141 25.08 -61.36 25.40
C SER A 141 25.08 -61.62 26.92
N SER A 142 24.32 -60.83 27.69
CA SER A 142 24.15 -61.00 29.13
C SER A 142 23.49 -62.34 29.47
N ARG A 143 22.46 -62.74 28.70
CA ARG A 143 21.78 -64.02 28.86
C ARG A 143 22.70 -65.21 28.55
N ARG A 144 23.50 -65.11 27.49
CA ARG A 144 24.51 -66.11 27.11
C ARG A 144 25.63 -66.26 28.15
N ARG A 145 25.99 -65.16 28.83
CA ARG A 145 26.95 -65.18 29.94
C ARG A 145 26.37 -65.89 31.16
N ALA A 146 25.13 -65.58 31.54
CA ALA A 146 24.45 -66.24 32.65
C ALA A 146 24.37 -67.77 32.45
N GLU A 147 24.13 -68.21 31.21
CA GLU A 147 24.09 -69.63 30.82
C GLU A 147 25.48 -70.29 30.80
N LYS A 148 26.54 -69.54 30.47
CA LYS A 148 27.94 -70.02 30.57
C LYS A 148 28.43 -70.15 32.02
N THR A 149 27.97 -69.29 32.93
CA THR A 149 28.31 -69.39 34.36
C THR A 149 27.65 -70.57 35.08
N SER A 150 26.71 -71.28 34.45
CA SER A 150 26.06 -72.46 35.05
C SER A 150 26.61 -73.81 34.56
N VAL A 151 27.59 -73.85 33.65
CA VAL A 151 28.01 -75.09 32.97
C VAL A 151 29.50 -75.44 33.10
N ASP A 152 30.35 -74.66 33.79
CA ASP A 152 31.79 -74.95 33.81
C ASP A 152 32.45 -74.78 35.20
N GLU A 153 32.50 -75.87 35.97
CA GLU A 153 33.51 -76.12 37.01
C GLU A 153 34.40 -77.29 36.53
N THR A 154 35.44 -77.04 35.73
CA THR A 154 36.71 -77.81 35.72
C THR A 154 37.78 -77.10 34.88
N GLU A 155 39.04 -77.24 35.31
CA GLU A 155 40.23 -76.43 35.01
C GLU A 155 40.69 -76.30 33.53
N THR A 156 41.13 -75.09 33.13
CA THR A 156 42.50 -74.72 32.70
C THR A 156 42.55 -73.23 32.28
N PRO A 157 43.56 -72.43 32.67
CA PRO A 157 43.72 -71.07 32.16
C PRO A 157 44.77 -71.06 31.04
N ASP A 158 44.34 -71.14 29.79
CA ASP A 158 45.20 -70.69 28.70
C ASP A 158 44.40 -70.05 27.55
N ASP A 159 44.89 -68.86 27.21
CA ASP A 159 44.74 -68.06 26.00
C ASP A 159 43.38 -67.41 25.60
N GLY A 160 43.36 -66.07 25.71
CA GLY A 160 43.07 -65.25 24.51
C GLY A 160 41.70 -64.63 24.28
N ARG A 161 40.68 -64.76 25.14
CA ARG A 161 39.37 -64.06 24.93
C ARG A 161 39.08 -62.97 25.97
N ARG A 162 39.81 -61.86 25.87
CA ARG A 162 39.33 -60.58 26.40
C ARG A 162 38.16 -60.07 25.54
N GLU A 163 36.96 -60.21 26.10
CA GLU A 163 35.91 -59.18 26.17
C GLU A 163 35.44 -58.51 24.86
N PRO A 164 34.46 -59.10 24.14
CA PRO A 164 33.58 -58.31 23.26
C PRO A 164 32.59 -57.43 24.05
N ASP A 165 32.43 -57.66 25.35
CA ASP A 165 31.43 -57.01 26.19
C ASP A 165 31.78 -55.52 26.44
N ASN A 166 33.05 -55.21 26.68
CA ASN A 166 33.50 -53.81 26.81
C ASN A 166 33.22 -53.02 25.52
N GLY A 167 33.34 -53.65 24.35
CA GLY A 167 33.06 -53.02 23.07
C GLY A 167 31.58 -52.68 22.85
N LEU A 168 30.66 -53.49 23.41
CA LEU A 168 29.21 -53.20 23.38
C LEU A 168 28.84 -52.06 24.32
N ASP A 169 29.43 -52.03 25.51
CA ASP A 169 29.27 -50.93 26.46
C ASP A 169 29.87 -49.63 25.89
N ASP A 170 31.04 -49.69 25.26
CA ASP A 170 31.65 -48.55 24.56
C ASP A 170 30.78 -48.07 23.39
N LEU A 171 30.21 -48.99 22.59
CA LEU A 171 29.29 -48.64 21.51
C LEU A 171 28.03 -47.95 22.06
N SER A 172 27.47 -48.45 23.16
CA SER A 172 26.31 -47.84 23.82
C SER A 172 26.63 -46.45 24.36
N ASN A 173 27.83 -46.25 24.94
CA ASN A 173 28.31 -44.97 25.43
C ASN A 173 28.55 -43.98 24.28
N VAL A 174 29.13 -44.43 23.17
CA VAL A 174 29.35 -43.62 21.96
C VAL A 174 28.02 -43.22 21.32
N LEU A 175 27.05 -44.14 21.22
CA LEU A 175 25.71 -43.81 20.72
C LEU A 175 24.95 -42.88 21.66
N HIS A 176 25.12 -43.04 22.98
CA HIS A 176 24.55 -42.12 23.96
C HIS A 176 25.18 -40.72 23.85
N ASN A 177 26.50 -40.62 23.68
CA ASN A 177 27.20 -39.36 23.44
C ASN A 177 26.84 -38.72 22.10
N LEU A 178 26.61 -39.53 21.06
CA LEU A 178 26.13 -39.04 19.78
C LEU A 178 24.68 -38.54 19.88
N HIS A 179 23.82 -39.18 20.68
CA HIS A 179 22.47 -38.71 20.93
C HIS A 179 22.45 -37.43 21.77
N THR A 180 23.29 -37.30 22.79
CA THR A 180 23.39 -36.04 23.55
C THR A 180 24.00 -34.93 22.69
N ALA A 181 24.98 -35.23 21.85
CA ALA A 181 25.55 -34.28 20.89
C ALA A 181 24.53 -33.88 19.81
N SER A 182 23.77 -34.84 19.27
CA SER A 182 22.77 -34.62 18.22
C SER A 182 21.49 -33.97 18.77
N GLY A 183 21.04 -34.37 19.95
CA GLY A 183 19.88 -33.81 20.64
C GLY A 183 20.14 -32.43 21.26
N SER A 184 21.40 -32.14 21.62
CA SER A 184 21.83 -30.79 22.05
C SER A 184 22.02 -29.83 20.86
N GLY A 185 22.26 -30.36 19.66
CA GLY A 185 22.43 -29.57 18.43
C GLY A 185 21.16 -29.22 17.67
N GLY A 186 20.01 -29.81 18.00
CA GLY A 186 18.86 -29.87 17.06
C GLY A 186 17.59 -29.08 17.38
N VAL A 187 17.38 -28.55 18.59
CA VAL A 187 16.02 -28.04 18.97
C VAL A 187 16.02 -26.58 19.49
N GLY A 188 17.18 -25.92 19.56
CA GLY A 188 17.29 -24.49 19.86
C GLY A 188 17.35 -23.64 18.60
N GLY A 189 16.32 -23.66 17.75
CA GLY A 189 16.24 -22.83 16.53
C GLY A 189 16.58 -21.37 16.82
N ALA A 190 17.10 -20.65 15.83
CA ALA A 190 17.60 -19.27 15.96
C ALA A 190 16.67 -18.32 16.77
N GLY A 191 15.36 -18.58 16.80
CA GLY A 191 14.38 -17.91 17.65
C GLY A 191 14.58 -18.09 19.17
N SER A 192 15.03 -19.23 19.67
CA SER A 192 15.37 -19.43 21.09
C SER A 192 16.61 -18.64 21.49
N ARG A 193 17.62 -18.60 20.60
CA ARG A 193 18.82 -17.78 20.79
C ARG A 193 18.51 -16.28 20.74
N LEU A 194 17.58 -15.87 19.88
CA LEU A 194 17.08 -14.49 19.81
C LEU A 194 16.28 -14.13 21.05
N ALA A 195 15.36 -14.98 21.51
CA ALA A 195 14.59 -14.77 22.73
C ALA A 195 15.49 -14.67 23.97
N LYS A 196 16.56 -15.49 24.04
CA LYS A 196 17.54 -15.42 25.13
C LYS A 196 18.38 -14.14 25.07
N LYS A 197 18.71 -13.64 23.86
CA LYS A 197 19.39 -12.34 23.67
C LYS A 197 18.49 -11.15 23.99
N LEU A 198 17.20 -11.19 23.63
CA LEU A 198 16.22 -10.15 23.94
C LEU A 198 15.92 -10.09 25.44
N ASN A 199 15.81 -11.24 26.10
CA ASN A 199 15.64 -11.31 27.56
C ASN A 199 16.92 -10.89 28.31
N GLY A 200 18.09 -11.09 27.71
CA GLY A 200 19.36 -10.54 28.19
C GLY A 200 19.48 -9.03 28.00
N ALA A 201 18.94 -8.48 26.91
CA ALA A 201 18.96 -7.04 26.63
C ALA A 201 17.92 -6.24 27.43
N MET A 202 16.78 -6.85 27.78
CA MET A 202 15.76 -6.25 28.67
C MET A 202 16.18 -6.23 30.14
N ARG A 203 17.20 -7.00 30.52
CA ARG A 203 17.82 -6.94 31.84
C ARG A 203 19.09 -6.08 31.74
N ALA A 204 18.87 -4.78 31.76
CA ALA A 204 19.94 -3.77 31.85
C ALA A 204 20.97 -4.18 32.93
N PRO A 205 22.27 -3.96 32.70
CA PRO A 205 23.30 -4.36 33.64
C PRO A 205 23.13 -3.53 34.91
N THR A 206 22.70 -4.17 36.00
CA THR A 206 22.96 -3.66 37.33
C THR A 206 24.47 -3.69 37.52
N VAL A 207 25.11 -2.54 37.33
CA VAL A 207 26.55 -2.35 37.55
C VAL A 207 26.84 -2.65 39.02
N SER A 208 27.32 -3.86 39.30
CA SER A 208 28.07 -4.18 40.51
C SER A 208 29.49 -3.64 40.33
N ILE A 209 29.83 -2.64 41.12
CA ILE A 209 31.14 -2.00 41.22
C ILE A 209 32.23 -3.06 41.52
N PRO A 210 33.27 -3.24 40.68
CA PRO A 210 34.54 -3.77 41.14
C PRO A 210 35.42 -2.58 41.58
N LYS A 211 35.92 -2.68 42.82
CA LYS A 211 36.86 -1.74 43.43
C LYS A 211 38.23 -1.95 42.76
N GLY A 212 38.77 -0.94 42.04
CA GLY A 212 40.15 -1.00 41.54
C GLY A 212 40.52 0.07 40.50
N SER A 213 41.43 0.95 40.90
CA SER A 213 42.31 1.87 40.13
C SER A 213 41.71 3.03 39.30
N ALA A 214 41.79 4.22 39.91
CA ALA A 214 42.39 5.48 39.42
C ALA A 214 42.15 5.95 37.97
N ALA A 215 41.32 6.99 37.81
CA ALA A 215 41.51 8.15 36.92
C ALA A 215 40.53 9.28 37.30
N GLU A 216 40.91 10.52 37.00
CA GLU A 216 40.49 11.82 37.56
C GLU A 216 38.99 12.23 37.44
N PRO A 217 38.53 13.21 38.25
CA PRO A 217 37.14 13.66 38.28
C PRO A 217 36.91 14.93 37.46
N ASP A 218 36.03 14.87 36.45
CA ASP A 218 35.40 16.08 35.89
C ASP A 218 34.17 16.46 36.71
N GLN A 219 34.22 17.66 37.27
CA GLN A 219 33.20 18.27 38.11
C GLN A 219 32.14 18.98 37.25
N HIS A 220 30.87 18.58 37.39
CA HIS A 220 29.73 19.46 37.09
C HIS A 220 28.88 19.68 38.35
N PRO A 221 28.34 20.90 38.57
CA PRO A 221 27.74 21.32 39.84
C PRO A 221 26.40 20.63 40.15
N PRO A 222 26.05 20.43 41.45
CA PRO A 222 24.82 19.78 41.88
C PRO A 222 23.64 20.76 41.86
N GLY A 223 22.70 20.58 40.93
CA GLY A 223 21.46 21.38 40.93
C GLY A 223 20.56 21.28 39.69
N SER A 224 21.01 20.66 38.59
CA SER A 224 20.21 20.52 37.37
C SER A 224 19.73 19.07 37.23
N SER A 225 18.49 18.80 37.64
CA SER A 225 17.82 17.54 37.29
C SER A 225 17.59 17.52 35.78
N THR A 226 18.47 16.85 35.04
CA THR A 226 18.33 16.70 33.59
C THR A 226 17.29 15.61 33.33
N TYR A 227 16.06 16.00 33.00
CA TYR A 227 15.02 15.08 32.54
C TYR A 227 15.31 14.70 31.10
N THR A 228 15.83 13.50 30.88
CA THR A 228 15.98 12.91 29.55
C THR A 228 14.64 12.37 29.08
N VAL A 229 13.90 13.18 28.33
CA VAL A 229 12.67 12.74 27.63
C VAL A 229 13.09 11.89 26.44
N THR A 230 13.04 10.56 26.59
CA THR A 230 13.23 9.63 25.48
C THR A 230 11.96 9.61 24.62
N TYR A 231 11.88 10.52 23.65
CA TYR A 231 10.86 10.49 22.61
C TYR A 231 11.32 9.60 21.46
N ALA A 232 10.55 8.54 21.15
CA ALA A 232 10.75 7.73 19.95
C ALA A 232 9.89 8.32 18.82
N PRO A 233 10.46 9.11 17.89
CA PRO A 233 9.68 9.82 16.87
C PRO A 233 8.99 8.91 15.86
N THR A 234 9.47 7.67 15.70
CA THR A 234 8.84 6.67 14.84
C THR A 234 7.52 6.16 15.40
N TYR A 235 7.39 6.07 16.73
CA TYR A 235 6.19 5.55 17.39
C TYR A 235 4.95 6.41 17.10
N ALA A 236 5.10 7.74 17.04
CA ALA A 236 4.00 8.64 16.72
C ALA A 236 3.54 8.49 15.26
N LYS A 237 4.47 8.26 14.32
CA LYS A 237 4.16 8.02 12.90
C LYS A 237 3.47 6.67 12.72
N ASP A 238 4.00 5.63 13.35
CA ASP A 238 3.42 4.28 13.29
C ASP A 238 2.01 4.25 13.89
N GLN A 239 1.77 4.99 14.98
CA GLN A 239 0.44 5.14 15.55
C GLN A 239 -0.53 5.90 14.62
N ALA A 240 -0.07 6.95 13.94
CA ALA A 240 -0.88 7.67 12.97
C ALA A 240 -1.24 6.80 11.76
N LEU A 241 -0.29 6.00 11.26
CA LEU A 241 -0.50 5.04 10.17
C LEU A 241 -1.46 3.91 10.60
N ALA A 242 -1.32 3.39 11.81
CA ALA A 242 -2.24 2.39 12.35
C ALA A 242 -3.68 2.94 12.46
N ARG A 243 -3.84 4.21 12.89
CA ARG A 243 -5.15 4.88 12.89
C ARG A 243 -5.70 5.10 11.48
N ALA A 244 -4.85 5.47 10.53
CA ALA A 244 -5.27 5.62 9.13
C ALA A 244 -5.75 4.29 8.54
N ALA A 245 -5.05 3.18 8.82
CA ALA A 245 -5.47 1.84 8.42
C ALA A 245 -6.79 1.42 9.08
N ASP A 246 -7.03 1.74 10.36
CA ASP A 246 -8.31 1.50 11.03
C ASP A 246 -9.44 2.28 10.35
N PHE A 247 -9.23 3.56 10.01
CA PHE A 247 -10.21 4.34 9.25
C PHE A 247 -10.47 3.75 7.86
N ASP A 248 -9.44 3.27 7.17
CA ASP A 248 -9.56 2.64 5.85
C ASP A 248 -10.36 1.32 5.92
N THR A 249 -10.09 0.47 6.91
CA THR A 249 -10.91 -0.73 7.14
C THR A 249 -12.36 -0.38 7.46
N ARG A 250 -12.61 0.68 8.23
CA ARG A 250 -13.98 1.12 8.51
C ARG A 250 -14.65 1.75 7.28
N LEU A 251 -13.90 2.45 6.45
CA LEU A 251 -14.39 3.01 5.18
C LEU A 251 -14.73 1.91 4.19
N THR A 252 -13.86 0.94 4.00
CA THR A 252 -14.13 -0.24 3.14
C THR A 252 -15.34 -1.04 3.64
N LEU A 253 -15.55 -1.17 4.96
CA LEU A 253 -16.79 -1.74 5.50
C LEU A 253 -18.03 -0.91 5.15
N ILE A 254 -17.94 0.42 5.15
CA ILE A 254 -19.04 1.29 4.75
C ILE A 254 -19.26 1.23 3.23
N GLU A 255 -18.19 1.18 2.43
CA GLU A 255 -18.24 1.07 0.97
C GLU A 255 -18.84 -0.25 0.52
N THR A 256 -18.48 -1.36 1.19
CA THR A 256 -19.07 -2.68 0.94
C THR A 256 -20.54 -2.74 1.33
N VAL A 257 -20.95 -2.12 2.45
CA VAL A 257 -22.36 -2.03 2.86
C VAL A 257 -23.17 -1.13 1.93
N LEU A 258 -22.58 -0.04 1.45
CA LEU A 258 -23.21 0.88 0.51
C LEU A 258 -23.15 0.38 -0.93
N GLY A 259 -22.33 -0.65 -1.21
CA GLY A 259 -22.18 -1.29 -2.52
C GLY A 259 -21.53 -0.40 -3.58
N VAL A 260 -20.82 0.66 -3.20
CA VAL A 260 -20.29 1.68 -4.13
C VAL A 260 -19.25 1.08 -5.09
N ASP A 261 -18.50 0.06 -4.67
CA ASP A 261 -17.51 -0.65 -5.48
C ASP A 261 -18.10 -1.35 -6.72
N SER A 262 -19.41 -1.61 -6.73
CA SER A 262 -20.10 -2.27 -7.83
C SER A 262 -20.59 -1.31 -8.93
N ILE A 263 -20.46 0.00 -8.70
CA ILE A 263 -20.92 1.02 -9.64
C ILE A 263 -19.72 1.46 -10.49
N PRO A 264 -19.67 1.15 -11.80
CA PRO A 264 -18.59 1.60 -12.64
C PRO A 264 -18.59 3.14 -12.68
N VAL A 265 -17.48 3.72 -12.21
CA VAL A 265 -17.20 5.17 -12.19
C VAL A 265 -17.19 5.78 -13.61
N SER A 266 -17.32 4.97 -14.65
CA SER A 266 -17.34 5.38 -16.06
C SER A 266 -18.68 5.93 -16.57
N SER A 267 -19.72 6.07 -15.74
CA SER A 267 -20.92 6.83 -16.14
C SER A 267 -20.71 8.31 -15.82
N GLU A 268 -20.02 8.99 -16.74
CA GLU A 268 -19.78 10.42 -16.70
C GLU A 268 -21.10 11.19 -16.47
N GLY A 269 -21.09 12.09 -15.49
CA GLY A 269 -21.97 13.26 -15.44
C GLY A 269 -23.37 13.11 -14.83
N ARG A 270 -23.95 11.91 -14.63
CA ARG A 270 -25.34 11.82 -14.12
C ARG A 270 -25.66 10.68 -13.15
N ALA A 271 -24.68 9.84 -12.81
CA ALA A 271 -24.86 8.68 -11.94
C ALA A 271 -23.99 8.69 -10.67
N THR A 272 -23.54 9.87 -10.19
CA THR A 272 -23.00 9.96 -8.82
C THR A 272 -24.15 9.76 -7.84
N SER A 273 -24.48 8.50 -7.55
CA SER A 273 -25.51 8.07 -6.61
C SER A 273 -26.80 8.87 -6.74
N LYS A 274 -27.84 8.33 -7.40
CA LYS A 274 -29.20 8.74 -7.01
C LYS A 274 -29.23 8.65 -5.48
N ALA A 275 -29.31 9.79 -4.80
CA ALA A 275 -28.91 9.81 -3.40
C ALA A 275 -29.78 8.79 -2.65
N VAL A 276 -29.14 7.93 -1.85
CA VAL A 276 -29.85 6.82 -1.19
C VAL A 276 -30.98 7.36 -0.32
N LEU A 277 -30.81 8.56 0.23
CA LEU A 277 -31.80 9.25 1.05
C LEU A 277 -33.09 9.62 0.29
N PRO A 278 -33.08 10.32 -0.86
CA PRO A 278 -34.31 10.55 -1.62
C PRO A 278 -34.92 9.24 -2.16
N MET A 279 -34.15 8.21 -2.50
CA MET A 279 -34.74 6.92 -2.85
C MET A 279 -35.45 6.26 -1.65
N LEU A 280 -34.84 6.29 -0.47
CA LEU A 280 -35.44 5.79 0.76
C LEU A 280 -36.69 6.61 1.13
N ASP A 281 -36.67 7.93 0.98
CA ASP A 281 -37.82 8.81 1.20
C ASP A 281 -38.93 8.53 0.18
N THR A 282 -38.60 8.27 -1.10
CA THR A 282 -39.62 7.84 -2.08
C THR A 282 -40.22 6.49 -1.74
N LEU A 283 -39.41 5.53 -1.29
CA LEU A 283 -39.89 4.21 -0.85
C LEU A 283 -40.71 4.31 0.44
N ASP A 284 -40.33 5.18 1.37
CA ASP A 284 -41.06 5.45 2.61
C ASP A 284 -42.39 6.14 2.29
N ARG A 285 -42.41 7.10 1.36
CA ARG A 285 -43.66 7.68 0.84
C ARG A 285 -44.53 6.63 0.15
N GLN A 286 -43.96 5.72 -0.63
CA GLN A 286 -44.69 4.62 -1.28
C GLN A 286 -45.22 3.60 -0.26
N LEU A 287 -44.45 3.28 0.78
CA LEU A 287 -44.87 2.40 1.86
C LEU A 287 -45.95 3.07 2.72
N SER A 288 -45.82 4.36 2.97
CA SER A 288 -46.79 5.18 3.67
C SER A 288 -48.10 5.28 2.86
N THR A 289 -48.06 5.49 1.54
CA THR A 289 -49.28 5.49 0.73
C THR A 289 -49.95 4.12 0.69
N ILE A 290 -49.18 3.04 0.59
CA ILE A 290 -49.73 1.67 0.61
C ILE A 290 -50.31 1.31 2.00
N SER A 291 -49.67 1.75 3.09
CA SER A 291 -50.09 1.42 4.46
C SER A 291 -51.24 2.30 4.96
N THR A 292 -51.30 3.57 4.57
CA THR A 292 -52.33 4.51 5.02
C THR A 292 -53.53 4.59 4.08
N THR A 293 -53.36 4.25 2.80
CA THR A 293 -54.40 4.47 1.78
C THR A 293 -54.95 3.15 1.27
N SER A 294 -56.00 2.67 1.92
CA SER A 294 -56.87 1.60 1.40
C SER A 294 -57.35 1.93 -0.03
N VAL A 295 -57.47 0.93 -0.91
CA VAL A 295 -57.84 1.07 -2.34
C VAL A 295 -59.01 2.02 -2.61
N THR A 296 -59.96 2.14 -1.69
CA THR A 296 -61.14 3.01 -1.80
C THR A 296 -60.84 4.51 -1.63
N SER A 297 -59.86 4.89 -0.81
CA SER A 297 -59.48 6.30 -0.64
C SER A 297 -58.63 6.80 -1.82
N LEU A 298 -57.83 5.94 -2.46
CA LEU A 298 -57.11 6.27 -3.70
C LEU A 298 -58.06 6.64 -4.84
N ASP A 299 -59.16 5.90 -5.02
CA ASP A 299 -60.15 6.20 -6.06
C ASP A 299 -60.89 7.51 -5.76
N SER A 300 -61.25 7.76 -4.49
CA SER A 300 -61.88 9.03 -4.09
C SER A 300 -60.97 10.25 -4.26
N ILE A 301 -59.67 10.08 -3.98
CA ILE A 301 -58.66 11.13 -4.17
C ILE A 301 -58.40 11.32 -5.66
N GLY A 302 -58.32 10.24 -6.45
CA GLY A 302 -58.19 10.30 -7.90
C GLY A 302 -59.35 11.05 -8.58
N GLN A 303 -60.59 10.84 -8.12
CA GLN A 303 -61.74 11.59 -8.59
C GLN A 303 -61.67 13.08 -8.19
N ARG A 304 -61.25 13.39 -6.96
CA ARG A 304 -61.05 14.78 -6.53
C ARG A 304 -59.91 15.47 -7.27
N ILE A 305 -58.82 14.76 -7.59
CA ILE A 305 -57.72 15.30 -8.40
C ILE A 305 -58.23 15.60 -9.80
N ARG A 306 -58.99 14.70 -10.45
CA ARG A 306 -59.59 14.97 -11.76
C ARG A 306 -60.53 16.17 -11.75
N GLN A 307 -61.30 16.32 -10.67
CA GLN A 307 -62.16 17.49 -10.49
C GLN A 307 -61.32 18.77 -10.34
N LEU A 308 -60.26 18.75 -9.52
CA LEU A 308 -59.37 19.88 -9.33
C LEU A 308 -58.57 20.22 -10.59
N THR A 309 -58.16 19.24 -11.39
CA THR A 309 -57.50 19.50 -12.68
C THR A 309 -58.48 20.14 -13.65
N GLN A 310 -59.72 19.65 -13.71
CA GLN A 310 -60.74 20.26 -14.56
C GLN A 310 -61.06 21.69 -14.12
N ASP A 311 -61.13 21.95 -12.82
CA ASP A 311 -61.38 23.29 -12.29
C ASP A 311 -60.16 24.21 -12.46
N ALA A 312 -58.94 23.67 -12.43
CA ALA A 312 -57.71 24.39 -12.77
C ALA A 312 -57.64 24.73 -14.26
N GLU A 313 -58.03 23.82 -15.16
CA GLU A 313 -58.12 24.07 -16.61
C GLU A 313 -59.14 25.17 -16.92
N LYS A 314 -60.33 25.12 -16.30
CA LYS A 314 -61.33 26.20 -16.41
C LYS A 314 -60.78 27.53 -15.91
N LEU A 315 -59.99 27.52 -14.83
CA LEU A 315 -59.36 28.72 -14.29
C LEU A 315 -58.25 29.25 -15.22
N GLU A 316 -57.49 28.36 -15.85
CA GLU A 316 -56.48 28.72 -16.85
C GLU A 316 -57.13 29.32 -18.10
N GLU A 317 -58.22 28.74 -18.59
CA GLU A 317 -59.03 29.30 -19.68
C GLU A 317 -59.58 30.68 -19.32
N ALA A 318 -60.13 30.84 -18.10
CA ALA A 318 -60.59 32.13 -17.60
C ALA A 318 -59.44 33.15 -17.49
N ARG A 319 -58.24 32.72 -17.06
CA ARG A 319 -57.04 33.57 -17.01
C ARG A 319 -56.54 33.94 -18.39
N LYS A 320 -56.52 33.02 -19.36
CA LYS A 320 -56.15 33.31 -20.75
C LYS A 320 -57.13 34.29 -21.39
N ALA A 321 -58.44 34.11 -21.15
CA ALA A 321 -59.46 35.04 -21.59
C ALA A 321 -59.28 36.44 -20.96
N ALA A 322 -59.01 36.50 -19.65
CA ALA A 322 -58.74 37.76 -18.95
C ALA A 322 -57.45 38.44 -19.46
N LYS A 323 -56.38 37.68 -19.73
CA LYS A 323 -55.14 38.20 -20.33
C LYS A 323 -55.35 38.72 -21.75
N ALA A 324 -56.10 37.99 -22.58
CA ALA A 324 -56.43 38.44 -23.93
C ALA A 324 -57.27 39.73 -23.91
N ALA A 325 -58.22 39.84 -22.96
CA ALA A 325 -58.97 41.08 -22.75
C ALA A 325 -58.06 42.23 -22.27
N HIS A 326 -57.12 41.96 -21.36
CA HIS A 326 -56.14 42.96 -20.90
C HIS A 326 -55.18 43.40 -22.00
N GLU A 327 -54.73 42.50 -22.88
CA GLU A 327 -53.87 42.85 -24.00
C GLU A 327 -54.63 43.65 -25.06
N ALA A 328 -55.90 43.32 -25.33
CA ALA A 328 -56.77 44.11 -26.22
C ALA A 328 -57.03 45.52 -25.66
N LEU A 329 -57.17 45.64 -24.33
CA LEU A 329 -57.25 46.94 -23.64
C LEU A 329 -55.92 47.69 -23.72
N ARG A 330 -54.78 47.01 -23.54
CA ARG A 330 -53.44 47.60 -23.62
C ARG A 330 -53.11 48.07 -25.04
N SER A 331 -53.49 47.32 -26.07
CA SER A 331 -53.34 47.73 -27.47
C SER A 331 -54.24 48.90 -27.81
N SER A 332 -55.50 48.89 -27.37
CA SER A 332 -56.43 50.02 -27.56
C SER A 332 -55.99 51.28 -26.81
N GLN A 333 -55.34 51.15 -25.66
CA GLN A 333 -54.82 52.26 -24.86
C GLN A 333 -53.49 52.81 -25.41
N ARG A 334 -52.75 52.00 -26.17
CA ARG A 334 -51.51 52.42 -26.86
C ARG A 334 -51.79 53.36 -28.03
N ASP A 335 -52.95 53.19 -28.70
CA ASP A 335 -53.38 54.06 -29.80
C ASP A 335 -53.97 55.40 -29.31
N SER A 336 -54.44 55.49 -28.05
CA SER A 336 -55.04 56.72 -27.51
C SER A 336 -54.06 57.63 -26.74
N ASN A 337 -52.82 57.21 -26.48
CA ASN A 337 -51.87 57.94 -25.63
C ASN A 337 -50.50 58.19 -26.29
N ALA A 338 -50.48 58.56 -27.57
CA ALA A 338 -49.30 59.11 -28.24
C ALA A 338 -49.07 60.62 -27.96
N SER A 339 -49.73 61.20 -26.94
CA SER A 339 -49.53 62.61 -26.58
C SER A 339 -49.90 62.93 -25.12
N GLN A 340 -49.25 62.34 -24.12
CA GLN A 340 -48.93 63.10 -22.90
C GLN A 340 -47.83 62.45 -22.04
N THR A 341 -46.91 63.30 -21.65
CA THR A 341 -45.70 63.10 -20.84
C THR A 341 -45.98 62.85 -19.35
N VAL A 342 -45.06 62.12 -18.69
CA VAL A 342 -44.53 62.39 -17.33
C VAL A 342 -45.55 62.46 -16.18
N ASN A 343 -45.66 61.40 -15.38
CA ASN A 343 -45.45 61.40 -13.92
C ASN A 343 -45.97 60.09 -13.29
N GLY A 344 -45.27 59.67 -12.24
CA GLY A 344 -45.40 58.37 -11.62
C GLY A 344 -46.58 58.20 -10.67
N GLU A 345 -46.58 56.97 -10.14
CA GLU A 345 -47.31 56.45 -9.00
C GLU A 345 -48.69 55.82 -9.28
N VAL A 346 -48.80 54.60 -8.73
CA VAL A 346 -50.00 53.78 -8.52
C VAL A 346 -50.43 52.88 -9.69
N THR A 347 -49.75 51.74 -9.82
CA THR A 347 -50.38 50.40 -9.71
C THR A 347 -49.29 49.34 -9.51
N ALA A 348 -48.79 49.22 -8.27
CA ALA A 348 -47.81 48.22 -7.84
C ALA A 348 -48.35 46.76 -7.82
N ALA A 349 -49.41 46.46 -8.58
CA ALA A 349 -50.05 45.13 -8.63
C ALA A 349 -49.87 44.41 -9.98
N ASN A 350 -49.29 45.07 -11.01
CA ASN A 350 -49.18 44.52 -12.36
C ASN A 350 -47.74 44.18 -12.81
N SER A 351 -46.76 44.19 -11.91
CA SER A 351 -45.37 43.77 -12.22
C SER A 351 -45.16 42.25 -12.27
N ILE A 352 -46.22 41.43 -12.30
CA ILE A 352 -46.08 39.97 -12.22
C ILE A 352 -45.60 39.34 -13.54
N GLU A 353 -45.65 40.05 -14.67
CA GLU A 353 -45.40 39.43 -15.99
C GLU A 353 -44.66 40.34 -16.98
N ASP A 354 -43.63 41.08 -16.55
CA ASP A 354 -42.68 41.59 -17.55
C ASP A 354 -41.97 40.37 -18.17
N PRO A 355 -42.16 40.06 -19.46
CA PRO A 355 -41.63 38.84 -20.08
C PRO A 355 -40.10 38.79 -20.03
N GLU A 356 -39.44 39.96 -19.94
CA GLU A 356 -38.01 40.09 -19.73
C GLU A 356 -37.56 39.72 -18.31
N GLN A 357 -38.39 40.00 -17.29
CA GLN A 357 -38.08 39.59 -15.92
C GLN A 357 -38.30 38.09 -15.77
N VAL A 358 -39.34 37.54 -16.38
CA VAL A 358 -39.59 36.09 -16.41
C VAL A 358 -38.49 35.35 -17.16
N SER A 359 -37.99 35.88 -18.29
CA SER A 359 -36.87 35.27 -19.01
C SER A 359 -35.55 35.32 -18.22
N LYS A 360 -35.26 36.44 -17.54
CA LYS A 360 -34.11 36.56 -16.62
C LYS A 360 -34.23 35.61 -15.43
N ILE A 361 -35.41 35.50 -14.83
CA ILE A 361 -35.68 34.59 -13.71
C ILE A 361 -35.51 33.13 -14.17
N ASN A 362 -36.05 32.75 -15.33
CA ASN A 362 -35.87 31.41 -15.89
C ASN A 362 -34.39 31.11 -16.21
N ALA A 363 -33.65 32.09 -16.72
CA ALA A 363 -32.20 31.96 -16.90
C ALA A 363 -31.46 31.78 -15.56
N LEU A 364 -31.87 32.50 -14.50
CA LEU A 364 -31.31 32.35 -13.16
C LEU A 364 -31.69 31.03 -12.49
N TYR A 365 -32.90 30.52 -12.70
CA TYR A 365 -33.29 29.18 -12.23
C TYR A 365 -32.48 28.08 -12.94
N GLY A 366 -32.17 28.27 -14.22
CA GLY A 366 -31.27 27.38 -14.96
C GLY A 366 -29.84 27.36 -14.41
N THR A 367 -29.29 28.53 -14.03
CA THR A 367 -27.95 28.61 -13.41
C THR A 367 -27.96 28.24 -11.93
N LEU A 368 -29.08 28.37 -11.22
CA LEU A 368 -29.21 27.97 -9.83
C LEU A 368 -29.07 26.46 -9.69
N ALA A 369 -29.67 25.67 -10.59
CA ALA A 369 -29.53 24.22 -10.59
C ALA A 369 -28.07 23.77 -10.70
N THR A 370 -27.26 24.44 -11.52
CA THR A 370 -25.83 24.12 -11.63
C THR A 370 -25.06 24.56 -10.38
N ILE A 371 -25.36 25.74 -9.83
CA ILE A 371 -24.74 26.22 -8.58
C ILE A 371 -25.10 25.34 -7.39
N GLU A 372 -26.35 24.86 -7.29
CA GLU A 372 -26.82 23.97 -6.24
C GLU A 372 -26.09 22.62 -6.26
N SER A 373 -25.78 22.10 -7.47
CA SER A 373 -24.95 20.89 -7.61
C SER A 373 -23.47 21.11 -7.23
N LEU A 374 -22.94 22.32 -7.43
CA LEU A 374 -21.54 22.65 -7.15
C LEU A 374 -21.30 23.12 -5.71
N SER A 375 -22.32 23.66 -5.05
CA SER A 375 -22.28 24.13 -3.66
C SER A 375 -21.79 23.07 -2.66
N PRO A 376 -22.28 21.81 -2.65
CA PRO A 376 -21.82 20.80 -1.71
C PRO A 376 -20.39 20.32 -1.98
N LEU A 377 -19.85 20.55 -3.19
CA LEU A 377 -18.48 20.18 -3.54
C LEU A 377 -17.46 21.21 -3.05
N LEU A 378 -17.87 22.47 -2.85
CA LEU A 378 -16.98 23.58 -2.48
C LEU A 378 -16.25 23.33 -1.14
N PRO A 379 -16.90 22.90 -0.04
CA PRO A 379 -16.19 22.59 1.20
C PRO A 379 -15.11 21.52 1.02
N SER A 380 -15.41 20.45 0.28
CA SER A 380 -14.46 19.36 0.05
C SER A 380 -13.25 19.79 -0.79
N VAL A 381 -13.48 20.62 -1.81
CA VAL A 381 -12.40 21.19 -2.63
C VAL A 381 -11.56 22.16 -1.79
N LEU A 382 -12.18 22.96 -0.92
CA LEU A 382 -11.48 23.88 -0.04
C LEU A 382 -10.61 23.13 0.99
N ASP A 383 -11.11 22.04 1.58
CA ASP A 383 -10.33 21.21 2.49
C ASP A 383 -9.17 20.49 1.77
N ARG A 384 -9.39 19.99 0.55
CA ARG A 384 -8.31 19.47 -0.31
C ARG A 384 -7.29 20.56 -0.65
N LEU A 385 -7.71 21.77 -0.97
CA LEU A 385 -6.81 22.90 -1.23
C LEU A 385 -6.04 23.32 0.03
N ARG A 386 -6.62 23.20 1.23
CA ARG A 386 -5.90 23.45 2.49
C ARG A 386 -4.82 22.40 2.74
N SER A 387 -5.10 21.12 2.52
CA SER A 387 -4.06 20.07 2.61
C SER A 387 -3.02 20.21 1.50
N LEU A 388 -3.45 20.59 0.29
CA LEU A 388 -2.54 20.80 -0.84
C LEU A 388 -1.70 22.06 -0.66
N ARG A 389 -2.19 23.09 0.05
CA ARG A 389 -1.45 24.33 0.33
C ARG A 389 -0.18 24.05 1.12
N THR A 390 -0.20 23.12 2.08
CA THR A 390 1.02 22.79 2.83
C THR A 390 2.05 22.14 1.90
N ILE A 391 1.60 21.21 1.04
CA ILE A 391 2.46 20.56 0.04
C ILE A 391 2.99 21.57 -0.97
N HIS A 392 2.18 22.51 -1.46
CA HIS A 392 2.64 23.55 -2.38
C HIS A 392 3.61 24.53 -1.72
N ALA A 393 3.39 24.89 -0.46
CA ALA A 393 4.33 25.72 0.29
C ALA A 393 5.67 24.98 0.47
N GLU A 394 5.63 23.71 0.86
CA GLU A 394 6.81 22.86 0.97
C GLU A 394 7.53 22.72 -0.38
N ALA A 395 6.79 22.46 -1.47
CA ALA A 395 7.35 22.36 -2.81
C ALA A 395 8.01 23.67 -3.26
N ALA A 396 7.40 24.82 -2.97
CA ALA A 396 8.01 26.13 -3.24
C ALA A 396 9.31 26.31 -2.44
N THR A 397 9.30 26.00 -1.13
CA THR A 397 10.52 26.08 -0.30
C THR A 397 11.60 25.08 -0.73
N ALA A 398 11.21 23.89 -1.21
CA ALA A 398 12.14 22.89 -1.73
C ALA A 398 12.74 23.32 -3.07
N SER A 399 11.96 23.96 -3.94
CA SER A 399 12.49 24.52 -5.20
C SER A 399 13.50 25.65 -4.91
N GLU A 400 13.24 26.48 -3.90
CA GLU A 400 14.13 27.55 -3.49
C GLU A 400 15.39 27.02 -2.79
N SER A 401 15.28 25.99 -1.94
CA SER A 401 16.43 25.36 -1.31
C SER A 401 17.29 24.60 -2.33
N LEU A 402 16.69 23.99 -3.34
CA LEU A 402 17.42 23.35 -4.44
C LEU A 402 18.17 24.38 -5.28
N ALA A 403 17.54 25.51 -5.61
CA ALA A 403 18.23 26.62 -6.29
C ALA A 403 19.41 27.18 -5.46
N ARG A 404 19.24 27.29 -4.13
CA ARG A 404 20.36 27.66 -3.24
C ARG A 404 21.48 26.61 -3.24
N VAL A 405 21.13 25.33 -3.18
CA VAL A 405 22.13 24.24 -3.21
C VAL A 405 22.88 24.24 -4.55
N GLU A 406 22.18 24.43 -5.66
CA GLU A 406 22.78 24.57 -6.99
C GLU A 406 23.75 25.74 -7.04
N GLN A 407 23.36 26.92 -6.54
CA GLN A 407 24.26 28.07 -6.43
C GLN A 407 25.50 27.74 -5.58
N THR A 408 25.34 27.13 -4.40
CA THR A 408 26.50 26.76 -3.57
C THR A 408 27.39 25.71 -4.25
N GLN A 409 26.81 24.83 -5.07
CA GLN A 409 27.56 23.85 -5.84
C GLN A 409 28.36 24.53 -6.93
N GLU A 410 27.78 25.49 -7.65
CA GLU A 410 28.51 26.30 -8.63
C GLU A 410 29.67 27.07 -7.97
N GLU A 411 29.42 27.72 -6.83
CA GLU A 411 30.44 28.42 -6.03
C GLU A 411 31.56 27.48 -5.59
N MET A 412 31.23 26.33 -4.98
CA MET A 412 32.22 25.31 -4.58
C MET A 412 33.02 24.78 -5.78
N THR A 413 32.38 24.59 -6.95
CA THR A 413 33.12 24.15 -8.14
C THR A 413 34.06 25.25 -8.67
N GLY A 414 33.68 26.52 -8.51
CA GLY A 414 34.53 27.67 -8.80
C GLY A 414 35.72 27.76 -7.84
N GLU A 415 35.48 27.58 -6.54
CA GLU A 415 36.54 27.49 -5.53
C GLU A 415 37.49 26.32 -5.83
N ILE A 416 36.98 25.12 -6.10
CA ILE A 416 37.83 23.97 -6.42
C ILE A 416 38.72 24.25 -7.64
N LYS A 417 38.22 24.98 -8.65
CA LYS A 417 39.05 25.41 -9.78
C LYS A 417 40.14 26.38 -9.35
N SER A 418 39.83 27.38 -8.52
CA SER A 418 40.84 28.32 -8.03
C SER A 418 41.88 27.65 -7.11
N TRP A 419 41.47 26.68 -6.29
CA TRP A 419 42.38 25.84 -5.50
C TRP A 419 43.29 25.00 -6.39
N LYS A 420 42.78 24.44 -7.50
CA LYS A 420 43.61 23.70 -8.48
C LYS A 420 44.63 24.60 -9.16
N GLU A 421 44.21 25.77 -9.63
CA GLU A 421 45.12 26.76 -10.22
C GLU A 421 46.15 27.26 -9.20
N GLY A 422 45.75 27.46 -7.95
CA GLY A 422 46.64 27.80 -6.84
C GLY A 422 47.66 26.71 -6.57
N LEU A 423 47.24 25.45 -6.57
CA LEU A 423 48.13 24.30 -6.39
C LEU A 423 49.11 24.15 -7.56
N GLU A 424 48.66 24.34 -8.80
CA GLU A 424 49.53 24.31 -9.99
C GLU A 424 50.57 25.43 -9.95
N LYS A 425 50.19 26.64 -9.51
CA LYS A 425 51.14 27.74 -9.28
C LYS A 425 52.15 27.38 -8.19
N VAL A 426 51.70 26.79 -7.08
CA VAL A 426 52.60 26.34 -5.99
C VAL A 426 53.53 25.23 -6.48
N GLU A 427 53.04 24.27 -7.27
CA GLU A 427 53.85 23.22 -7.87
C GLU A 427 54.92 23.81 -8.80
N HIS A 428 54.55 24.76 -9.66
CA HIS A 428 55.50 25.45 -10.53
C HIS A 428 56.55 26.24 -9.73
N VAL A 429 56.14 26.96 -8.68
CA VAL A 429 57.06 27.68 -7.78
C VAL A 429 57.97 26.71 -7.02
N MET A 430 57.45 25.57 -6.57
CA MET A 430 58.24 24.55 -5.89
C MET A 430 59.26 23.92 -6.84
N ARG A 431 58.88 23.61 -8.09
CA ARG A 431 59.80 23.07 -9.11
C ARG A 431 60.90 24.06 -9.45
N HIS A 432 60.55 25.33 -9.64
CA HIS A 432 61.53 26.39 -9.87
C HIS A 432 62.42 26.62 -8.63
N GLY A 433 61.85 26.51 -7.43
CA GLY A 433 62.57 26.53 -6.16
C GLY A 433 63.56 25.37 -6.04
N GLU A 434 63.18 24.17 -6.45
CA GLU A 434 64.04 22.98 -6.47
C GLU A 434 65.17 23.12 -7.50
N GLU A 435 64.89 23.64 -8.70
CA GLU A 435 65.90 23.92 -9.73
C GLU A 435 66.91 24.99 -9.27
N THR A 436 66.41 26.09 -8.68
CA THR A 436 67.27 27.16 -8.16
C THR A 436 68.05 26.73 -6.92
N MET A 437 67.44 25.95 -6.02
CA MET A 437 68.12 25.37 -4.85
C MET A 437 69.14 24.31 -5.26
N GLY A 438 68.84 23.49 -6.27
CA GLY A 438 69.79 22.55 -6.87
C GLY A 438 70.95 23.28 -7.55
N GLY A 439 70.67 24.34 -8.31
CA GLY A 439 71.69 25.22 -8.88
C GLY A 439 72.57 25.88 -7.82
N ASN A 440 71.97 26.41 -6.76
CA ASN A 440 72.68 27.01 -5.62
C ASN A 440 73.50 25.96 -4.85
N MET A 441 72.98 24.75 -4.66
CA MET A 441 73.70 23.66 -4.00
C MET A 441 74.89 23.20 -4.83
N ASN A 442 74.75 23.09 -6.15
CA ASN A 442 75.87 22.82 -7.05
C ASN A 442 76.92 23.94 -7.03
N ALA A 443 76.48 25.20 -6.98
CA ALA A 443 77.40 26.34 -6.82
C ALA A 443 78.14 26.31 -5.47
N MET A 444 77.42 25.99 -4.39
CA MET A 444 77.99 25.86 -3.05
C MET A 444 78.93 24.65 -2.95
N GLU A 445 78.62 23.53 -3.58
CA GLU A 445 79.51 22.38 -3.73
C GLU A 445 80.76 22.75 -4.52
N GLY A 446 80.62 23.52 -5.60
CA GLY A 446 81.74 24.08 -6.35
C GLY A 446 82.63 24.96 -5.49
N TRP A 447 82.05 25.83 -4.65
CA TRP A 447 82.80 26.66 -3.71
C TRP A 447 83.47 25.84 -2.61
N ILE A 448 82.81 24.80 -2.08
CA ILE A 448 83.39 23.88 -1.09
C ILE A 448 84.56 23.13 -1.70
N LYS A 449 84.42 22.58 -2.91
CA LYS A 449 85.51 21.91 -3.63
C LYS A 449 86.70 22.85 -3.87
N GLN A 450 86.44 24.10 -4.28
CA GLN A 450 87.49 25.10 -4.40
C GLN A 450 88.15 25.42 -3.05
N LEU A 451 87.38 25.44 -1.96
CA LEU A 451 87.89 25.64 -0.61
C LEU A 451 88.75 24.44 -0.17
N GLU A 452 88.30 23.21 -0.42
CA GLU A 452 89.04 21.97 -0.16
C GLU A 452 90.36 21.94 -0.94
N GLU A 453 90.34 22.33 -2.22
CA GLU A 453 91.53 22.38 -3.07
C GLU A 453 92.53 23.46 -2.60
N ARG A 454 92.03 24.57 -2.06
CA ARG A 454 92.89 25.60 -1.43
C ARG A 454 93.43 25.13 -0.09
N MET A 455 92.64 24.43 0.72
CA MET A 455 93.09 23.80 1.97
C MET A 455 94.15 22.72 1.71
N SER A 456 93.97 21.87 0.70
CA SER A 456 94.96 20.84 0.36
C SER A 456 96.28 21.45 -0.12
N LYS A 457 96.23 22.57 -0.87
CA LYS A 457 97.43 23.34 -1.26
C LYS A 457 98.12 24.04 -0.09
N LEU A 458 97.43 24.27 1.02
CA LEU A 458 97.98 24.86 2.25
C LEU A 458 98.50 23.79 3.23
N ALA A 459 98.04 22.55 3.12
CA ALA A 459 98.43 21.43 3.98
C ALA A 459 99.61 20.60 3.43
N SER A 460 100.00 20.81 2.17
CA SER A 460 101.27 20.37 1.58
C SER A 460 102.31 21.49 1.65
#